data_AF-A0A8J4AEI8-F1
#
_entry.id   AF-A0A8J4AEI8-F1
#
_cell.length_a   1.000
_cell.length_b   1.000
_cell.length_c   1.000
_cell.angle_alpha   90.00
_cell.angle_beta   90.00
_cell.angle_gamma   90.00
#
_symmetry.space_group_name_H-M   'P 1'
#
loop_
_entity.id
_entity.type
_entity.pdbx_description
1 polymer ?
#
loop_
_entity_poly.entity_id
_entity_poly.type
_entity_poly.pdbx_seq_one_letter_code
_entity_poly.pdbx_strand_id
1 'polypeptide(L)'
;MPADFTTSIGRTYQGISGTKKLTPSTSVLVGPHSFLQLDRVARATTLTADQLGVAQLGDQALPAHARSGHEFVLAHLTPNSTSGTGAAQPGLPGYDGDALNASKAALVVDGTSRSVPGQLIADETIIVSVPAGAPVALRMNDGGRAQDLDLRTGKRTRTASPLYYPVRAASPSFDDAYYVTGPHSTAGLTSASGKAALAPYADKLGWARKGRAWLFVTVGFNTDSLSQFKPDVARSLTLTAGGATLTGHPTSSGDTSTDPNAPSAAGGHLDLAFDVPASLRSGTLNYLPVGSFVVDGKTVSATPYQGGDPQYDTSVQHKHLTLKPRS
;
A
#
# COMPACT_ATOMS: atom_id res chain seq x y z
N MET A 1 -22.63 26.18 17.88
CA MET A 1 -23.54 25.04 18.09
C MET A 1 -22.91 23.82 17.43
N PRO A 2 -22.87 22.64 18.06
CA PRO A 2 -22.34 21.45 17.40
C PRO A 2 -23.16 21.14 16.14
N ALA A 3 -22.51 20.86 15.01
CA ALA A 3 -23.19 20.53 13.76
C ALA A 3 -24.09 19.31 13.98
N ASP A 4 -25.39 19.46 13.73
CA ASP A 4 -26.40 18.45 14.05
C ASP A 4 -26.60 17.53 12.83
N PHE A 5 -25.81 16.45 12.75
CA PHE A 5 -25.85 15.52 11.61
C PHE A 5 -26.09 14.07 12.05
N THR A 6 -26.83 13.33 11.22
CA THR A 6 -27.06 11.88 11.35
C THR A 6 -26.28 11.13 10.27
N THR A 7 -25.83 9.92 10.59
CA THR A 7 -25.06 9.08 9.67
C THR A 7 -25.64 7.67 9.64
N SER A 8 -25.70 7.10 8.44
CA SER A 8 -26.14 5.72 8.19
C SER A 8 -25.30 5.11 7.06
N ILE A 9 -25.24 3.77 7.01
CA ILE A 9 -24.38 3.02 6.08
C ILE A 9 -25.24 1.98 5.34
N GLY A 10 -25.11 1.87 4.01
CA GLY A 10 -25.97 0.99 3.22
C GLY A 10 -25.47 0.47 1.88
N ARG A 11 -25.96 -0.65 1.37
CA ARG A 11 -25.24 -1.41 0.31
C ARG A 11 -25.40 -0.98 -1.15
N THR A 12 -26.31 -0.07 -1.52
CA THR A 12 -26.54 0.16 -2.96
C THR A 12 -27.03 1.58 -3.27
N TYR A 13 -26.58 2.09 -4.42
CA TYR A 13 -26.70 3.50 -4.85
C TYR A 13 -27.71 3.76 -5.99
N GLN A 14 -28.49 2.75 -6.41
CA GLN A 14 -29.30 2.87 -7.63
C GLN A 14 -30.52 3.78 -7.43
N GLY A 15 -30.85 4.57 -8.46
CA GLY A 15 -32.08 5.36 -8.51
C GLY A 15 -32.05 6.74 -7.85
N ILE A 16 -30.88 7.22 -7.40
CA ILE A 16 -30.76 8.58 -6.84
C ILE A 16 -30.47 9.58 -7.96
N SER A 17 -31.36 10.57 -8.12
CA SER A 17 -31.16 11.64 -9.09
C SER A 17 -29.91 12.47 -8.77
N GLY A 18 -29.23 12.98 -9.79
CA GLY A 18 -27.99 13.75 -9.60
C GLY A 18 -26.77 12.92 -9.18
N THR A 19 -26.84 11.59 -9.31
CA THR A 19 -25.67 10.71 -9.14
C THR A 19 -24.56 11.06 -10.11
N LYS A 20 -23.36 11.25 -9.56
CA LYS A 20 -22.13 11.48 -10.31
C LYS A 20 -21.20 10.29 -10.12
N LYS A 21 -20.77 9.67 -11.23
CA LYS A 21 -19.65 8.73 -11.24
C LYS A 21 -18.34 9.48 -11.03
N LEU A 22 -17.45 8.87 -10.26
CA LEU A 22 -16.15 9.40 -9.90
C LEU A 22 -15.04 8.67 -10.66
N THR A 23 -13.92 9.37 -10.83
CA THR A 23 -12.69 8.77 -11.39
C THR A 23 -11.90 8.13 -10.25
N PRO A 24 -11.66 6.80 -10.29
CA PRO A 24 -10.99 6.06 -9.21
C PRO A 24 -9.68 6.69 -8.71
N SER A 25 -8.80 7.08 -9.64
CA SER A 25 -7.47 7.65 -9.33
C SER A 25 -7.48 8.96 -8.53
N THR A 26 -8.62 9.65 -8.51
CA THR A 26 -8.80 10.92 -7.80
C THR A 26 -9.67 10.80 -6.55
N SER A 27 -10.36 9.66 -6.40
CA SER A 27 -11.40 9.43 -5.41
C SER A 27 -11.03 8.34 -4.42
N VAL A 28 -9.78 8.37 -3.99
CA VAL A 28 -9.16 7.34 -3.16
C VAL A 28 -8.39 7.99 -2.01
N LEU A 29 -8.54 7.43 -0.81
CA LEU A 29 -7.66 7.64 0.34
C LEU A 29 -6.85 6.38 0.57
N VAL A 30 -5.53 6.56 0.59
CA VAL A 30 -4.53 5.56 0.90
C VAL A 30 -3.81 6.02 2.15
N GLY A 31 -3.79 5.18 3.18
CA GLY A 31 -2.97 5.30 4.37
C GLY A 31 -2.03 4.10 4.51
N PRO A 32 -1.13 4.14 5.50
CA PRO A 32 -0.27 3.01 5.85
C PRO A 32 -0.95 1.65 5.97
N HIS A 33 -2.15 1.61 6.55
CA HIS A 33 -2.90 0.40 6.89
C HIS A 33 -4.35 0.51 6.41
N SER A 34 -4.61 1.32 5.38
CA SER A 34 -5.97 1.61 4.96
C SER A 34 -6.06 2.03 3.49
N PHE A 35 -7.10 1.55 2.82
CA PHE A 35 -7.46 1.94 1.45
C PHE A 35 -8.97 2.11 1.34
N LEU A 36 -9.39 3.30 0.93
CA LEU A 36 -10.78 3.64 0.70
C LEU A 36 -10.92 4.28 -0.67
N GLN A 37 -11.89 3.83 -1.46
CA GLN A 37 -12.18 4.45 -2.75
C GLN A 37 -13.68 4.68 -2.91
N LEU A 38 -14.04 5.85 -3.46
CA LEU A 38 -15.39 6.20 -3.86
C LEU A 38 -15.54 6.08 -5.38
N ASP A 39 -16.60 5.45 -5.86
CA ASP A 39 -16.99 5.47 -7.27
C ASP A 39 -18.19 6.38 -7.55
N ARG A 40 -19.00 6.72 -6.55
CA ARG A 40 -20.22 7.53 -6.75
C ARG A 40 -20.49 8.47 -5.60
N VAL A 41 -21.06 9.63 -5.95
CA VAL A 41 -21.56 10.65 -5.02
C VAL A 41 -22.83 11.28 -5.55
N ALA A 42 -23.67 11.80 -4.66
CA ALA A 42 -24.96 12.41 -4.98
C ALA A 42 -25.42 13.25 -3.79
N ARG A 43 -26.43 14.05 -4.06
CA ARG A 43 -27.10 14.91 -3.10
C ARG A 43 -28.59 14.77 -3.29
N ALA A 44 -29.33 14.73 -2.20
CA ALA A 44 -30.79 14.66 -2.24
C ALA A 44 -31.38 15.38 -1.03
N THR A 45 -32.54 16.00 -1.18
CA THR A 45 -33.31 16.52 -0.03
C THR A 45 -34.30 15.48 0.50
N THR A 46 -34.57 14.43 -0.29
CA THR A 46 -35.47 13.33 0.04
C THR A 46 -34.86 12.02 -0.45
N LEU A 47 -34.96 10.96 0.37
CA LEU A 47 -34.66 9.58 0.00
C LEU A 47 -35.95 8.77 0.03
N THR A 48 -36.21 8.00 -1.03
CA THR A 48 -37.40 7.14 -1.09
C THR A 48 -37.24 5.90 -0.21
N ALA A 49 -38.35 5.26 0.13
CA ALA A 49 -38.35 3.98 0.84
C ALA A 49 -37.48 2.94 0.11
N ASP A 50 -37.61 2.84 -1.22
CA ASP A 50 -36.81 1.93 -2.04
C ASP A 50 -35.31 2.23 -1.92
N GLN A 51 -34.90 3.50 -1.98
CA GLN A 51 -33.49 3.88 -1.84
C GLN A 51 -32.93 3.52 -0.46
N LEU A 52 -33.74 3.64 0.60
CA LEU A 52 -33.33 3.30 1.97
C LEU A 52 -33.34 1.79 2.23
N GLY A 53 -34.28 1.05 1.65
CA GLY A 53 -34.34 -0.41 1.70
C GLY A 53 -33.18 -1.06 0.96
N VAL A 54 -32.82 -0.50 -0.20
CA VAL A 54 -31.63 -0.86 -0.98
C VAL A 54 -30.33 -0.51 -0.23
N ALA A 55 -30.34 0.56 0.55
CA ALA A 55 -29.29 0.88 1.51
C ALA A 55 -29.35 0.02 2.80
N GLN A 56 -30.20 -1.00 2.91
CA GLN A 56 -30.29 -1.88 4.08
C GLN A 56 -30.42 -1.13 5.42
N LEU A 57 -31.03 0.06 5.41
CA LEU A 57 -31.28 0.84 6.64
C LEU A 57 -32.52 0.36 7.41
N GLY A 58 -32.97 -0.87 7.11
CA GLY A 58 -34.09 -1.58 7.72
C GLY A 58 -35.16 -2.02 6.71
N ASP A 59 -35.80 -3.15 6.96
CA ASP A 59 -36.81 -3.79 6.09
C ASP A 59 -38.15 -3.01 5.96
N GLN A 60 -38.24 -1.84 6.61
CA GLN A 60 -39.44 -0.99 6.74
C GLN A 60 -39.07 0.50 6.62
N ALA A 61 -38.08 0.84 5.80
CA ALA A 61 -37.62 2.23 5.73
C ALA A 61 -38.69 3.14 5.10
N LEU A 62 -39.29 4.02 5.91
CA LEU A 62 -40.13 5.11 5.40
C LEU A 62 -39.27 6.12 4.64
N PRO A 63 -39.82 6.85 3.65
CA PRO A 63 -39.09 7.92 2.98
C PRO A 63 -38.49 8.90 4.00
N ALA A 64 -37.21 9.24 3.82
CA ALA A 64 -36.50 10.16 4.68
C ALA A 64 -36.43 11.53 4.03
N HIS A 65 -36.77 12.57 4.79
CA HIS A 65 -36.60 13.97 4.38
C HIS A 65 -35.48 14.60 5.18
N ALA A 66 -34.59 15.32 4.48
CA ALA A 66 -33.63 16.17 5.17
C ALA A 66 -34.41 17.25 5.94
N ARG A 67 -33.89 17.64 7.10
CA ARG A 67 -34.46 18.77 7.86
C ARG A 67 -34.43 20.04 6.98
N SER A 68 -35.29 21.01 7.28
CA SER A 68 -35.25 22.31 6.57
C SER A 68 -33.83 22.89 6.58
N GLY A 69 -33.37 23.39 5.43
CA GLY A 69 -32.01 23.90 5.24
C GLY A 69 -30.91 22.84 5.16
N HIS A 70 -31.25 21.54 5.16
CA HIS A 70 -30.30 20.43 5.06
C HIS A 70 -30.46 19.67 3.75
N GLU A 71 -29.46 18.85 3.44
CA GLU A 71 -29.48 17.85 2.37
C GLU A 71 -28.81 16.56 2.85
N PHE A 72 -29.15 15.45 2.21
CA PHE A 72 -28.39 14.22 2.29
C PHE A 72 -27.21 14.29 1.32
N VAL A 73 -26.03 13.96 1.83
CA VAL A 73 -24.84 13.64 1.04
C VAL A 73 -24.65 12.15 1.09
N LEU A 74 -24.54 11.54 -0.09
CA LEU A 74 -24.33 10.12 -0.24
C LEU A 74 -23.02 9.88 -0.97
N ALA A 75 -22.23 8.93 -0.46
CA ALA A 75 -20.95 8.54 -1.02
C ALA A 75 -20.81 7.03 -0.99
N HIS A 76 -20.70 6.41 -2.16
CA HIS A 76 -20.58 4.96 -2.33
C HIS A 76 -19.12 4.54 -2.33
N LEU A 77 -18.79 3.56 -1.50
CA LEU A 77 -17.50 2.89 -1.44
C LEU A 77 -17.46 1.80 -2.49
N THR A 78 -16.40 1.75 -3.29
CA THR A 78 -16.24 0.63 -4.20
C THR A 78 -16.08 -0.68 -3.44
N PRO A 79 -16.66 -1.78 -3.94
CA PRO A 79 -16.28 -3.08 -3.45
C PRO A 79 -14.77 -3.24 -3.62
N ASN A 80 -14.06 -3.60 -2.53
CA ASN A 80 -12.69 -4.05 -2.64
C ASN A 80 -12.73 -5.30 -3.51
N SER A 81 -12.47 -5.17 -4.81
CA SER A 81 -12.36 -6.31 -5.71
C SER A 81 -11.02 -7.00 -5.47
N THR A 82 -10.84 -7.57 -4.28
CA THR A 82 -9.72 -8.46 -3.98
C THR A 82 -9.85 -9.82 -4.67
N SER A 83 -10.94 -10.07 -5.41
CA SER A 83 -11.16 -11.34 -6.12
C SER A 83 -10.60 -11.42 -7.57
N GLY A 84 -9.87 -10.42 -8.08
CA GLY A 84 -9.37 -10.49 -9.48
C GLY A 84 -8.03 -9.84 -9.79
N THR A 85 -7.61 -8.83 -9.03
CA THR A 85 -6.27 -8.25 -9.14
C THR A 85 -5.93 -7.68 -7.78
N GLY A 86 -5.09 -8.37 -7.01
CA GLY A 86 -4.62 -7.91 -5.70
C GLY A 86 -3.95 -6.55 -5.80
N ALA A 87 -4.72 -5.48 -5.62
CA ALA A 87 -4.18 -4.18 -5.29
C ALA A 87 -3.90 -4.11 -3.79
N ALA A 88 -3.17 -5.10 -3.26
CA ALA A 88 -2.09 -4.73 -2.37
C ALA A 88 -1.31 -3.66 -3.12
N GLN A 89 -1.07 -2.46 -2.57
CA GLN A 89 -0.29 -1.45 -3.28
C GLN A 89 0.99 -2.12 -3.81
N PRO A 90 1.14 -2.39 -5.12
CA PRO A 90 2.17 -3.33 -5.51
C PRO A 90 3.49 -2.59 -5.40
N GLY A 91 4.31 -3.00 -4.42
CA GLY A 91 5.58 -2.39 -4.07
C GLY A 91 5.71 -1.91 -2.61
N LEU A 92 4.65 -1.97 -1.79
CA LEU A 92 4.79 -1.83 -0.34
C LEU A 92 4.76 -3.22 0.32
N PRO A 93 5.82 -3.64 1.03
CA PRO A 93 5.83 -4.86 1.81
C PRO A 93 4.71 -4.83 2.87
N GLY A 94 3.98 -5.93 3.04
CA GLY A 94 3.04 -6.12 4.16
C GLY A 94 1.65 -5.51 4.02
N TYR A 95 1.26 -4.99 2.84
CA TYR A 95 -0.12 -4.57 2.63
C TYR A 95 -1.01 -5.77 2.30
N ASP A 96 -1.57 -6.40 3.32
CA ASP A 96 -2.66 -7.35 3.19
C ASP A 96 -3.95 -6.52 3.14
N GLY A 97 -4.58 -6.46 1.95
CA GLY A 97 -5.69 -5.56 1.64
C GLY A 97 -7.02 -5.85 2.34
N ASP A 98 -6.96 -6.28 3.61
CA ASP A 98 -8.13 -6.49 4.43
C ASP A 98 -8.81 -5.16 4.79
N ALA A 99 -10.11 -5.26 5.01
CA ALA A 99 -11.06 -4.18 5.15
C ALA A 99 -10.54 -3.01 6.01
N LEU A 100 -10.93 -1.79 5.63
CA LEU A 100 -10.66 -0.59 6.41
C LEU A 100 -11.14 -0.82 7.85
N ASN A 101 -10.24 -0.73 8.84
CA ASN A 101 -10.69 -0.67 10.21
C ASN A 101 -11.30 0.72 10.44
N ALA A 102 -12.59 0.86 10.14
CA ALA A 102 -13.30 2.14 10.16
C ALA A 102 -13.40 2.79 11.54
N SER A 103 -12.98 2.09 12.60
CA SER A 103 -12.69 2.70 13.90
C SER A 103 -11.71 3.88 13.84
N LYS A 104 -10.99 4.05 12.72
CA LYS A 104 -10.08 5.18 12.44
C LYS A 104 -10.67 6.27 11.53
N ALA A 105 -11.93 6.14 11.11
CA ALA A 105 -12.61 7.08 10.23
C ALA A 105 -13.57 8.01 11.00
N ALA A 106 -13.61 9.27 10.60
CA ALA A 106 -14.52 10.27 11.14
C ALA A 106 -15.14 11.09 10.02
N LEU A 107 -16.41 11.42 10.15
CA LEU A 107 -17.06 12.43 9.33
C LEU A 107 -16.74 13.80 9.90
N VAL A 108 -16.32 14.71 9.02
CA VAL A 108 -16.05 16.11 9.35
C VAL A 108 -17.05 16.96 8.57
N VAL A 109 -17.97 17.59 9.29
CA VAL A 109 -19.00 18.48 8.75
C VAL A 109 -18.80 19.86 9.34
N ASP A 110 -18.51 20.84 8.49
CA ASP A 110 -18.25 22.23 8.91
C ASP A 110 -17.27 22.35 10.11
N GLY A 111 -16.16 21.59 10.02
CA GLY A 111 -15.14 21.53 11.06
C GLY A 111 -15.47 20.67 12.29
N THR A 112 -16.73 20.25 12.46
CA THR A 112 -17.14 19.33 13.53
C THR A 112 -16.88 17.90 13.13
N SER A 113 -16.15 17.14 13.96
CA SER A 113 -15.82 15.74 13.70
C SER A 113 -16.68 14.79 14.55
N ARG A 114 -17.20 13.72 13.94
CA ARG A 114 -17.83 12.59 14.64
C ARG A 114 -17.32 11.27 14.05
N SER A 115 -17.11 10.27 14.90
CA SER A 115 -16.74 8.93 14.44
C SER A 115 -17.82 8.37 13.51
N VAL A 116 -17.40 7.64 12.49
CA VAL A 116 -18.34 6.88 11.66
C VAL A 116 -18.88 5.72 12.50
N PRO A 117 -20.21 5.49 12.55
CA PRO A 117 -20.76 4.36 13.27
C PRO A 117 -20.41 3.04 12.56
N GLY A 118 -20.08 2.00 13.32
CA GLY A 118 -19.84 0.66 12.79
C GLY A 118 -18.52 0.49 12.03
N GLN A 119 -18.50 -0.46 11.09
CA GLN A 119 -17.39 -0.69 10.18
C GLN A 119 -17.77 -0.16 8.79
N LEU A 120 -16.83 0.49 8.10
CA LEU A 120 -16.93 0.83 6.69
C LEU A 120 -16.35 -0.36 5.93
N ILE A 121 -17.23 -1.17 5.36
CA ILE A 121 -16.85 -2.27 4.49
C ILE A 121 -17.01 -1.86 3.03
N ALA A 122 -16.36 -2.63 2.18
CA ALA A 122 -16.51 -2.58 0.74
C ALA A 122 -18.00 -2.58 0.32
N ASP A 123 -18.35 -1.82 -0.73
CA ASP A 123 -19.71 -1.76 -1.30
C ASP A 123 -20.77 -1.06 -0.42
N GLU A 124 -20.34 -0.28 0.56
CA GLU A 124 -21.25 0.51 1.40
C GLU A 124 -21.37 1.97 0.96
N THR A 125 -22.50 2.57 1.29
CA THR A 125 -22.88 3.95 1.01
C THR A 125 -22.94 4.68 2.34
N ILE A 126 -22.09 5.67 2.50
CA ILE A 126 -22.16 6.60 3.61
C ILE A 126 -23.28 7.60 3.29
N ILE A 127 -24.27 7.71 4.17
CA ILE A 127 -25.38 8.66 4.07
C ILE A 127 -25.28 9.63 5.24
N VAL A 128 -25.19 10.92 4.95
CA VAL A 128 -25.06 11.98 5.97
C VAL A 128 -26.04 13.10 5.71
N SER A 129 -26.83 13.48 6.72
CA SER A 129 -27.66 14.69 6.67
C SER A 129 -26.86 15.89 7.15
N VAL A 130 -26.65 16.89 6.30
CA VAL A 130 -25.79 18.06 6.58
C VAL A 130 -26.47 19.36 6.15
N PRO A 131 -26.11 20.53 6.69
CA PRO A 131 -26.60 21.80 6.17
C PRO A 131 -26.28 21.92 4.67
N ALA A 132 -27.22 22.43 3.89
CA ALA A 132 -27.09 22.49 2.44
C ALA A 132 -25.84 23.29 2.05
N GLY A 133 -25.00 22.69 1.19
CA GLY A 133 -23.75 23.30 0.75
C GLY A 133 -22.59 23.26 1.76
N ALA A 134 -22.81 22.80 3.00
CA ALA A 134 -21.74 22.71 3.98
C ALA A 134 -20.62 21.74 3.52
N PRO A 135 -19.34 22.06 3.82
CA PRO A 135 -18.23 21.14 3.57
C PRO A 135 -18.43 19.85 4.36
N VAL A 136 -18.28 18.72 3.67
CA VAL A 136 -18.34 17.39 4.29
C VAL A 136 -17.20 16.53 3.76
N ALA A 137 -16.43 15.97 4.68
CA ALA A 137 -15.30 15.12 4.36
C ALA A 137 -15.29 13.86 5.23
N LEU A 138 -14.79 12.78 4.65
CA LEU A 138 -14.37 11.60 5.40
C LEU A 138 -12.90 11.77 5.75
N ARG A 139 -12.62 11.89 7.04
CA ARG A 139 -11.28 11.94 7.60
C ARG A 139 -10.85 10.55 8.02
N MET A 140 -9.69 10.13 7.56
CA MET A 140 -9.03 8.89 7.97
C MET A 140 -7.79 9.25 8.77
N ASN A 141 -7.70 8.76 10.01
CA ASN A 141 -6.52 8.93 10.85
C ASN A 141 -5.70 7.65 10.83
N ASP A 142 -4.60 7.65 10.08
CA ASP A 142 -3.77 6.45 9.95
C ASP A 142 -2.29 6.77 10.13
N GLY A 143 -1.58 5.91 10.85
CA GLY A 143 -0.20 6.14 11.28
C GLY A 143 0.01 7.45 12.06
N GLY A 144 -1.03 8.07 12.64
CA GLY A 144 -0.93 9.38 13.29
C GLY A 144 -0.99 10.60 12.36
N ARG A 145 -1.40 10.43 11.09
CA ARG A 145 -1.72 11.54 10.19
C ARG A 145 -3.16 11.44 9.70
N ALA A 146 -3.83 12.59 9.66
CA ALA A 146 -5.16 12.74 9.08
C ALA A 146 -5.06 12.92 7.56
N GLN A 147 -5.92 12.23 6.81
CA GLN A 147 -6.16 12.47 5.38
C GLN A 147 -7.66 12.58 5.14
N ASP A 148 -8.08 13.57 4.35
CA ASP A 148 -9.51 13.83 4.14
C ASP A 148 -9.91 13.65 2.68
N LEU A 149 -11.10 13.08 2.47
CA LEU A 149 -11.79 12.93 1.19
C LEU A 149 -13.08 13.72 1.20
N ASP A 150 -13.27 14.65 0.27
CA ASP A 150 -14.52 15.38 0.11
C ASP A 150 -15.62 14.44 -0.39
N LEU A 151 -16.69 14.27 0.39
CA LEU A 151 -17.77 13.33 0.09
C LEU A 151 -18.74 13.81 -0.99
N ARG A 152 -18.62 15.06 -1.45
CA ARG A 152 -19.45 15.62 -2.53
C ARG A 152 -18.79 15.48 -3.90
N THR A 153 -17.47 15.45 -3.91
CA THR A 153 -16.68 15.49 -5.15
C THR A 153 -15.79 14.27 -5.33
N GLY A 154 -15.59 13.48 -4.27
CA GLY A 154 -14.58 12.43 -4.20
C GLY A 154 -13.16 12.96 -4.10
N LYS A 155 -12.92 14.28 -4.16
CA LYS A 155 -11.54 14.79 -4.23
C LYS A 155 -10.86 14.71 -2.86
N ARG A 156 -9.61 14.27 -2.87
CA ARG A 156 -8.71 14.42 -1.72
C ARG A 156 -8.56 15.90 -1.37
N THR A 157 -8.54 16.23 -0.08
CA THR A 157 -8.21 17.58 0.36
C THR A 157 -6.68 17.75 0.48
N ARG A 158 -6.23 18.97 0.84
CA ARG A 158 -4.81 19.31 1.02
C ARG A 158 -4.07 18.51 2.10
N THR A 159 -4.79 17.78 2.96
CA THR A 159 -4.18 16.97 4.03
C THR A 159 -3.66 15.62 3.52
N ALA A 160 -4.10 15.17 2.35
CA ALA A 160 -3.65 13.93 1.74
C ALA A 160 -2.17 14.02 1.32
N SER A 161 -1.39 12.98 1.63
CA SER A 161 0.04 12.96 1.28
C SER A 161 0.19 12.80 -0.24
N PRO A 162 0.87 13.71 -0.95
CA PRO A 162 1.04 13.62 -2.40
C PRO A 162 1.87 12.41 -2.83
N LEU A 163 2.64 11.81 -1.91
CA LEU A 163 3.44 10.61 -2.20
C LEU A 163 2.60 9.35 -2.42
N TYR A 164 1.34 9.34 -1.98
CA TYR A 164 0.42 8.26 -2.32
C TYR A 164 -0.23 8.45 -3.71
N TYR A 165 -0.08 9.61 -4.36
CA TYR A 165 -0.85 9.96 -5.57
C TYR A 165 -0.07 10.79 -6.61
N PRO A 166 0.35 10.19 -7.75
CA PRO A 166 0.39 8.77 -8.05
C PRO A 166 1.56 8.08 -7.33
N VAL A 167 1.39 6.79 -7.02
CA VAL A 167 2.50 5.95 -6.59
C VAL A 167 3.54 5.92 -7.71
N ARG A 168 4.80 6.16 -7.35
CA ARG A 168 5.93 6.05 -8.27
C ARG A 168 6.62 4.73 -8.03
N ALA A 169 6.69 3.90 -9.05
CA ALA A 169 7.23 2.54 -8.94
C ALA A 169 8.14 2.18 -10.11
N ALA A 170 8.96 1.14 -9.90
CA ALA A 170 9.80 0.49 -10.91
C ALA A 170 9.85 -1.02 -10.64
N SER A 171 10.14 -1.80 -11.67
CA SER A 171 10.33 -3.25 -11.55
C SER A 171 11.74 -3.61 -12.07
N PRO A 172 12.79 -3.54 -11.24
CA PRO A 172 14.10 -4.02 -11.65
C PRO A 172 14.10 -5.51 -11.98
N SER A 173 14.91 -5.88 -12.97
CA SER A 173 15.27 -7.27 -13.29
C SER A 173 16.78 -7.39 -13.20
N PHE A 174 17.27 -8.46 -12.60
CA PHE A 174 18.66 -8.84 -12.56
C PHE A 174 18.78 -10.11 -13.39
N ASP A 175 19.52 -10.00 -14.49
CA ASP A 175 19.51 -11.02 -15.53
C ASP A 175 20.55 -12.13 -15.24
N ASP A 176 21.42 -11.91 -14.26
CA ASP A 176 22.52 -12.81 -13.90
C ASP A 176 22.22 -13.65 -12.67
N ALA A 177 22.74 -14.88 -12.68
CA ALA A 177 22.72 -15.78 -11.54
C ALA A 177 23.98 -15.58 -10.70
N TYR A 178 23.78 -15.40 -9.39
CA TYR A 178 24.87 -15.20 -8.44
C TYR A 178 25.13 -16.42 -7.62
N TYR A 179 26.40 -16.76 -7.43
CA TYR A 179 26.76 -17.92 -6.64
C TYR A 179 27.61 -17.53 -5.45
N VAL A 180 27.16 -17.95 -4.26
CA VAL A 180 27.94 -17.88 -3.03
C VAL A 180 28.22 -19.29 -2.53
N THR A 181 29.42 -19.49 -1.99
CA THR A 181 29.88 -20.78 -1.49
C THR A 181 30.06 -20.76 0.02
N GLY A 182 29.77 -21.91 0.63
CA GLY A 182 30.08 -22.25 2.01
C GLY A 182 30.68 -23.66 2.08
N PRO A 183 31.08 -24.12 3.28
CA PRO A 183 31.60 -25.48 3.44
C PRO A 183 30.59 -26.52 2.94
N HIS A 184 30.94 -27.25 1.88
CA HIS A 184 30.11 -28.28 1.23
C HIS A 184 28.76 -27.79 0.67
N SER A 185 28.59 -26.48 0.45
CA SER A 185 27.34 -25.91 -0.05
C SER A 185 27.61 -24.77 -1.03
N THR A 186 26.79 -24.71 -2.08
CA THR A 186 26.70 -23.58 -2.98
C THR A 186 25.25 -23.12 -2.95
N ALA A 187 25.04 -21.80 -2.88
CA ALA A 187 23.73 -21.20 -3.12
C ALA A 187 23.83 -20.33 -4.37
N GLY A 188 23.15 -20.76 -5.42
CA GLY A 188 22.87 -19.97 -6.60
C GLY A 188 21.62 -19.14 -6.39
N LEU A 189 21.79 -17.82 -6.25
CA LEU A 189 20.71 -16.84 -6.34
C LEU A 189 20.43 -16.59 -7.81
N THR A 190 19.52 -17.39 -8.36
CA THR A 190 19.13 -17.34 -9.78
C THR A 190 17.93 -16.42 -9.96
N SER A 191 18.02 -15.53 -10.96
CA SER A 191 16.97 -14.60 -11.39
C SER A 191 16.40 -13.74 -10.25
N ALA A 192 16.96 -12.54 -10.07
CA ALA A 192 16.37 -11.58 -9.18
C ALA A 192 15.38 -10.68 -9.93
N SER A 193 14.10 -10.76 -9.60
CA SER A 193 13.12 -9.73 -9.99
C SER A 193 12.82 -8.89 -8.77
N GLY A 194 12.66 -7.59 -8.98
CA GLY A 194 12.34 -6.70 -7.89
C GLY A 194 11.19 -5.77 -8.18
N LYS A 195 10.70 -5.17 -7.11
CA LYS A 195 9.71 -4.10 -7.11
C LYS A 195 10.28 -2.97 -6.28
N ALA A 196 10.19 -1.76 -6.79
CA ALA A 196 10.57 -0.56 -6.05
C ALA A 196 9.40 0.43 -6.04
N ALA A 197 9.08 1.03 -4.90
CA ALA A 197 8.01 2.03 -4.80
C ALA A 197 8.34 3.11 -3.76
N LEU A 198 7.98 4.36 -4.07
CA LEU A 198 8.04 5.45 -3.09
C LEU A 198 6.77 5.49 -2.26
N ALA A 199 6.94 5.58 -0.94
CA ALA A 199 5.85 5.84 0.00
C ALA A 199 6.29 6.76 1.15
N PRO A 200 5.32 7.46 1.77
CA PRO A 200 5.61 8.40 2.85
C PRO A 200 5.75 7.73 4.23
N TYR A 201 5.40 6.46 4.36
CA TYR A 201 5.40 5.73 5.63
C TYR A 201 5.98 4.32 5.44
N ALA A 202 6.68 3.83 6.46
CA ALA A 202 7.17 2.46 6.53
C ALA A 202 6.91 1.85 7.90
N ASP A 203 6.48 0.59 7.92
CA ASP A 203 6.31 -0.14 9.17
C ASP A 203 7.62 -0.17 9.95
N LYS A 204 7.52 -0.01 11.27
CA LYS A 204 8.65 0.10 12.23
C LYS A 204 9.53 1.35 12.07
N LEU A 205 9.54 2.02 10.92
CA LEU A 205 10.30 3.26 10.68
C LEU A 205 9.43 4.53 10.75
N GLY A 206 8.11 4.38 10.65
CA GLY A 206 7.13 5.45 10.69
C GLY A 206 7.12 6.34 9.45
N TRP A 207 6.64 7.57 9.61
CA TRP A 207 6.60 8.54 8.52
C TRP A 207 7.98 9.08 8.17
N ALA A 208 8.25 9.16 6.88
CA ALA A 208 9.40 9.89 6.37
C ALA A 208 9.32 11.38 6.78
N ARG A 209 10.51 11.98 6.98
CA ARG A 209 10.66 13.40 7.29
C ARG A 209 10.11 14.26 6.15
N LYS A 210 9.79 15.53 6.43
CA LYS A 210 9.33 16.48 5.41
C LYS A 210 10.34 16.56 4.25
N GLY A 211 9.86 16.43 3.01
CA GLY A 211 10.70 16.41 1.80
C GLY A 211 11.39 15.07 1.51
N ARG A 212 11.18 14.06 2.36
CA ARG A 212 11.73 12.71 2.22
C ARG A 212 10.63 11.69 1.96
N ALA A 213 11.03 10.52 1.51
CA ALA A 213 10.19 9.35 1.28
C ALA A 213 10.99 8.08 1.61
N TRP A 214 10.27 6.99 1.86
CA TRP A 214 10.85 5.66 1.87
C TRP A 214 10.77 5.09 0.45
N LEU A 215 11.91 4.69 -0.12
CA LEU A 215 11.93 3.83 -1.28
C LEU A 215 11.95 2.39 -0.78
N PHE A 216 10.82 1.70 -0.92
CA PHE A 216 10.75 0.27 -0.69
C PHE A 216 11.34 -0.45 -1.89
N VAL A 217 12.13 -1.47 -1.63
CA VAL A 217 12.70 -2.37 -2.62
C VAL A 217 12.52 -3.79 -2.12
N THR A 218 11.80 -4.59 -2.88
CA THR A 218 11.72 -6.04 -2.72
C THR A 218 12.52 -6.67 -3.84
N VAL A 219 13.45 -7.55 -3.55
CA VAL A 219 14.16 -8.38 -4.54
C VAL A 219 13.89 -9.83 -4.21
N GLY A 220 13.10 -10.51 -5.05
CA GLY A 220 12.93 -11.96 -4.97
C GLY A 220 14.17 -12.66 -5.52
N PHE A 221 14.52 -13.82 -4.97
CA PHE A 221 15.61 -14.66 -5.47
C PHE A 221 15.22 -16.13 -5.32
N ASN A 222 15.69 -16.97 -6.23
CA ASN A 222 15.57 -18.42 -6.10
C ASN A 222 16.91 -18.99 -5.64
N THR A 223 16.88 -19.99 -4.76
CA THR A 223 18.06 -20.77 -4.39
C THR A 223 17.97 -22.17 -5.00
N ASP A 224 19.06 -22.66 -5.58
CA ASP A 224 19.10 -23.89 -6.39
C ASP A 224 19.35 -25.20 -5.58
N SER A 225 19.28 -25.15 -4.25
CA SER A 225 19.39 -26.34 -3.37
C SER A 225 18.94 -25.99 -1.93
N LEU A 226 18.73 -27.03 -1.09
CA LEU A 226 18.31 -27.12 0.33
C LEU A 226 19.07 -26.20 1.33
N SER A 227 19.28 -24.94 0.98
CA SER A 227 20.38 -24.13 1.47
C SER A 227 19.97 -23.30 2.70
N GLN A 228 20.73 -23.50 3.77
CA GLN A 228 20.68 -22.70 5.00
C GLN A 228 21.32 -21.31 4.80
N PHE A 229 21.28 -20.77 3.57
CA PHE A 229 21.85 -19.46 3.27
C PHE A 229 20.95 -18.37 3.86
N LYS A 230 21.50 -17.62 4.80
CA LYS A 230 20.90 -16.45 5.43
C LYS A 230 21.55 -15.22 4.81
N PRO A 231 20.89 -14.56 3.84
CA PRO A 231 21.40 -13.32 3.27
C PRO A 231 21.45 -12.23 4.34
N ASP A 232 22.55 -11.48 4.37
CA ASP A 232 22.59 -10.20 5.07
C ASP A 232 21.91 -9.17 4.17
N VAL A 233 20.61 -8.98 4.38
CA VAL A 233 19.74 -8.11 3.58
C VAL A 233 20.33 -6.69 3.47
N ALA A 234 20.77 -6.11 4.59
CA ALA A 234 21.25 -4.73 4.65
C ALA A 234 22.56 -4.51 3.88
N ARG A 235 23.45 -5.52 3.88
CA ARG A 235 24.72 -5.45 3.16
C ARG A 235 24.63 -5.94 1.72
N SER A 236 23.62 -6.73 1.38
CA SER A 236 23.47 -7.29 0.02
C SER A 236 22.92 -6.29 -0.99
N LEU A 237 22.20 -5.27 -0.52
CA LEU A 237 21.56 -4.28 -1.38
C LEU A 237 21.91 -2.87 -0.93
N THR A 238 22.42 -2.07 -1.87
CA THR A 238 22.64 -0.63 -1.67
C THR A 238 22.01 0.16 -2.81
N LEU A 239 21.64 1.42 -2.53
CA LEU A 239 21.08 2.32 -3.53
C LEU A 239 22.04 3.47 -3.78
N THR A 240 22.44 3.69 -5.02
CA THR A 240 23.16 4.90 -5.42
C THR A 240 22.18 5.89 -6.04
N ALA A 241 22.00 7.05 -5.40
CA ALA A 241 21.09 8.08 -5.86
C ALA A 241 21.60 9.47 -5.48
N GLY A 242 21.51 10.43 -6.39
CA GLY A 242 21.95 11.82 -6.13
C GLY A 242 23.44 11.94 -5.76
N GLY A 243 24.28 11.03 -6.26
CA GLY A 243 25.72 11.00 -5.97
C GLY A 243 26.11 10.35 -4.64
N ALA A 244 25.16 9.83 -3.86
CA ALA A 244 25.42 9.14 -2.60
C ALA A 244 25.03 7.65 -2.69
N THR A 245 25.79 6.80 -2.02
CA THR A 245 25.43 5.40 -1.75
C THR A 245 24.70 5.33 -0.42
N LEU A 246 23.52 4.72 -0.43
CA LEU A 246 22.61 4.59 0.68
C LEU A 246 22.49 3.12 1.08
N THR A 247 22.57 2.86 2.38
CA THR A 247 22.26 1.56 2.98
C THR A 247 20.77 1.51 3.31
N GLY A 248 20.12 0.38 3.02
CA GLY A 248 18.71 0.21 3.31
C GLY A 248 18.46 -0.28 4.73
N HIS A 249 17.26 0.00 5.25
CA HIS A 249 16.75 -0.59 6.47
C HIS A 249 15.97 -1.86 6.13
N PRO A 250 16.35 -3.04 6.64
CA PRO A 250 15.57 -4.25 6.43
C PRO A 250 14.14 -4.08 6.96
N THR A 251 13.14 -4.38 6.13
CA THR A 251 11.72 -4.33 6.54
C THR A 251 11.14 -5.72 6.83
N SER A 252 11.80 -6.77 6.34
CA SER A 252 11.55 -8.17 6.71
C SER A 252 12.82 -8.82 7.29
N SER A 253 12.68 -9.96 7.96
CA SER A 253 13.83 -10.73 8.47
C SER A 253 14.65 -11.42 7.37
N GLY A 254 14.16 -11.42 6.12
CA GLY A 254 14.82 -12.09 5.00
C GLY A 254 14.78 -13.62 5.08
N ASP A 255 13.86 -14.19 5.88
CA ASP A 255 13.76 -15.65 6.03
C ASP A 255 13.25 -16.30 4.73
N THR A 256 14.10 -17.12 4.13
CA THR A 256 13.68 -18.11 3.14
C THR A 256 12.77 -19.12 3.84
N SER A 257 11.55 -19.32 3.35
CA SER A 257 10.65 -20.36 3.86
C SER A 257 11.41 -21.68 3.99
N THR A 258 11.49 -22.21 5.20
CA THR A 258 12.12 -23.50 5.49
C THR A 258 11.14 -24.65 5.31
N ASP A 259 10.06 -24.51 4.53
CA ASP A 259 9.13 -25.61 4.30
C ASP A 259 9.88 -26.78 3.65
N PRO A 260 10.14 -27.88 4.39
CA PRO A 260 10.93 -28.99 3.89
C PRO A 260 10.20 -29.78 2.78
N ASN A 261 8.92 -29.48 2.54
CA ASN A 261 8.11 -30.09 1.49
C ASN A 261 7.91 -29.16 0.28
N ALA A 262 8.47 -27.94 0.29
CA ALA A 262 8.42 -27.09 -0.89
C ALA A 262 9.23 -27.73 -2.03
N PRO A 263 8.70 -27.79 -3.26
CA PRO A 263 9.44 -28.31 -4.41
C PRO A 263 10.76 -27.53 -4.58
N SER A 264 11.77 -28.20 -5.14
CA SER A 264 13.23 -27.97 -5.15
C SER A 264 13.81 -26.59 -5.54
N ALA A 265 13.04 -25.51 -5.45
CA ALA A 265 13.52 -24.13 -5.44
C ALA A 265 12.88 -23.39 -4.27
N ALA A 266 13.61 -23.25 -3.16
CA ALA A 266 13.19 -22.36 -2.08
C ALA A 266 13.46 -20.92 -2.55
N GLY A 267 12.39 -20.19 -2.87
CA GLY A 267 12.44 -18.76 -3.16
C GLY A 267 12.45 -17.94 -1.87
N GLY A 268 13.28 -16.89 -1.85
CA GLY A 268 13.31 -15.88 -0.79
C GLY A 268 13.07 -14.49 -1.33
N HIS A 269 12.93 -13.52 -0.44
CA HIS A 269 12.88 -12.11 -0.81
C HIS A 269 13.69 -11.25 0.17
N LEU A 270 14.33 -10.23 -0.37
CA LEU A 270 15.05 -9.20 0.36
C LEU A 270 14.19 -7.93 0.34
N ASP A 271 13.64 -7.51 1.48
CA ASP A 271 12.90 -6.24 1.57
C ASP A 271 13.69 -5.18 2.32
N LEU A 272 13.89 -4.04 1.68
CA LEU A 272 14.53 -2.87 2.27
C LEU A 272 13.70 -1.61 2.06
N ALA A 273 13.84 -0.68 3.00
CA ALA A 273 13.43 0.71 2.85
C ALA A 273 14.66 1.63 2.86
N PHE A 274 14.79 2.49 1.85
CA PHE A 274 15.83 3.53 1.79
C PHE A 274 15.21 4.90 2.08
N ASP A 275 15.82 5.69 2.98
CA ASP A 275 15.45 7.11 3.14
C ASP A 275 15.98 7.91 1.94
N VAL A 276 15.09 8.43 1.10
CA VAL A 276 15.42 9.15 -0.14
C VAL A 276 14.66 10.48 -0.23
N PRO A 277 15.10 11.43 -1.08
CA PRO A 277 14.29 12.60 -1.40
C PRO A 277 12.92 12.18 -1.98
N ALA A 278 11.84 12.84 -1.55
CA ALA A 278 10.50 12.61 -2.12
C ALA A 278 10.42 12.90 -3.63
N SER A 279 11.37 13.69 -4.15
CA SER A 279 11.54 14.02 -5.56
C SER A 279 12.34 12.98 -6.34
N LEU A 280 12.78 11.87 -5.75
CA LEU A 280 13.55 10.84 -6.45
C LEU A 280 12.80 10.37 -7.71
N ARG A 281 13.56 10.23 -8.81
CA ARG A 281 13.05 9.75 -10.10
C ARG A 281 13.81 8.54 -10.60
N SER A 282 15.10 8.46 -10.28
CA SER A 282 15.95 7.36 -10.68
C SER A 282 17.08 7.17 -9.67
N GLY A 283 17.68 5.99 -9.73
CA GLY A 283 18.85 5.59 -8.95
C GLY A 283 19.40 4.29 -9.49
N THR A 284 20.49 3.79 -8.92
CA THR A 284 21.06 2.49 -9.27
C THR A 284 21.01 1.60 -8.05
N LEU A 285 20.28 0.50 -8.13
CA LEU A 285 20.28 -0.55 -7.13
C LEU A 285 21.50 -1.44 -7.39
N ASN A 286 22.39 -1.52 -6.41
CA ASN A 286 23.56 -2.38 -6.47
C ASN A 286 23.27 -3.63 -5.64
N TYR A 287 23.51 -4.79 -6.24
CA TYR A 287 23.28 -6.07 -5.62
C TYR A 287 24.57 -6.88 -5.58
N LEU A 288 24.93 -7.33 -4.37
CA LEU A 288 26.03 -8.24 -4.13
C LEU A 288 25.63 -9.17 -2.99
N PRO A 289 25.28 -10.44 -3.25
CA PRO A 289 24.84 -11.32 -2.18
C PRO A 289 25.98 -11.54 -1.18
N VAL A 290 25.73 -11.14 0.05
CA VAL A 290 26.58 -11.40 1.21
C VAL A 290 25.73 -12.01 2.31
N GLY A 291 26.31 -12.88 3.13
CA GLY A 291 25.54 -13.57 4.14
C GLY A 291 26.30 -14.71 4.76
N SER A 292 25.57 -15.71 5.22
CA SER A 292 26.14 -16.87 5.88
C SER A 292 25.34 -18.13 5.61
N PHE A 293 25.98 -19.28 5.71
CA PHE A 293 25.33 -20.58 5.77
C PHE A 293 25.25 -21.02 7.22
N VAL A 294 24.23 -21.81 7.56
CA VAL A 294 24.32 -22.70 8.72
C VAL A 294 24.84 -24.05 8.19
N VAL A 295 25.79 -24.68 8.87
CA VAL A 295 26.36 -25.99 8.55
C VAL A 295 26.60 -26.70 9.88
N ASP A 296 25.98 -27.86 10.08
CA ASP A 296 26.05 -28.62 11.35
C ASP A 296 25.75 -27.77 12.60
N GLY A 297 24.77 -26.86 12.49
CA GLY A 297 24.38 -25.93 13.56
C GLY A 297 25.33 -24.75 13.78
N LYS A 298 26.38 -24.58 12.98
CA LYS A 298 27.33 -23.45 13.03
C LYS A 298 27.12 -22.48 11.88
N THR A 299 27.22 -21.18 12.16
CA THR A 299 27.17 -20.13 11.13
C THR A 299 28.53 -19.93 10.48
N VAL A 300 28.60 -19.98 9.16
CA VAL A 300 29.82 -19.76 8.36
C VAL A 300 29.55 -18.67 7.32
N SER A 301 30.43 -17.68 7.23
CA SER A 301 30.30 -16.62 6.23
C SER A 301 30.34 -17.18 4.82
N ALA A 302 29.45 -16.71 3.97
CA ALA A 302 29.46 -17.02 2.55
C ALA A 302 30.57 -16.22 1.85
N THR A 303 31.25 -16.85 0.90
CA THR A 303 32.23 -16.19 0.03
C THR A 303 31.73 -16.18 -1.41
N PRO A 304 32.07 -15.16 -2.22
CA PRO A 304 31.79 -15.21 -3.65
C PRO A 304 32.40 -16.48 -4.26
N TYR A 305 31.64 -17.16 -5.11
CA TYR A 305 32.10 -18.36 -5.81
C TYR A 305 33.44 -18.11 -6.52
N GLN A 306 34.43 -19.00 -6.37
CA GLN A 306 35.78 -18.85 -6.94
C GLN A 306 36.10 -19.89 -8.03
N GLY A 307 35.13 -20.72 -8.45
CA GLY A 307 35.38 -21.96 -9.19
C GLY A 307 35.76 -21.82 -10.67
N GLY A 308 36.03 -20.61 -11.18
CA GLY A 308 36.56 -20.40 -12.53
C GLY A 308 35.63 -20.75 -13.70
N ASP A 309 34.42 -21.27 -13.43
CA ASP A 309 33.40 -21.47 -14.46
C ASP A 309 32.85 -20.10 -14.91
N PRO A 310 33.01 -19.73 -16.20
CA PRO A 310 32.60 -18.43 -16.72
C PRO A 310 31.08 -18.21 -16.72
N GLN A 311 30.27 -19.23 -16.43
CA GLN A 311 28.81 -19.10 -16.30
C GLN A 311 28.38 -18.48 -14.96
N TYR A 312 29.30 -18.32 -13.99
CA TYR A 312 28.97 -17.81 -12.67
C TYR A 312 29.52 -16.40 -12.44
N ASP A 313 28.60 -15.43 -12.34
CA ASP A 313 28.96 -14.05 -12.01
C ASP A 313 29.09 -13.86 -10.50
N THR A 314 30.15 -13.16 -10.10
CA THR A 314 30.50 -12.82 -8.71
C THR A 314 30.72 -11.33 -8.52
N SER A 315 30.57 -10.54 -9.59
CA SER A 315 30.73 -9.09 -9.61
C SER A 315 29.48 -8.37 -9.08
N VAL A 316 29.59 -7.13 -8.65
CA VAL A 316 28.41 -6.37 -8.20
C VAL A 316 27.48 -6.10 -9.38
N GLN A 317 26.20 -6.45 -9.27
CA GLN A 317 25.20 -6.15 -10.29
C GLN A 317 24.71 -4.72 -10.08
N HIS A 318 24.64 -3.97 -11.17
CA HIS A 318 24.18 -2.58 -11.17
C HIS A 318 22.88 -2.46 -11.96
N LYS A 319 21.73 -2.35 -11.27
CA LYS A 319 20.45 -2.15 -11.94
C LYS A 319 19.96 -0.71 -11.84
N HIS A 320 19.88 -0.05 -13.00
CA HIS A 320 19.26 1.27 -13.08
C HIS A 320 17.74 1.18 -12.83
N LEU A 321 17.25 2.03 -11.95
CA LEU A 321 15.85 2.20 -11.59
C LEU A 321 15.33 3.50 -12.18
N THR A 322 14.19 3.43 -12.88
CA THR A 322 13.42 4.59 -13.32
C THR A 322 12.01 4.52 -12.75
N LEU A 323 11.73 5.36 -11.76
CA LEU A 323 10.44 5.42 -11.07
C LEU A 323 9.43 6.19 -11.92
N LYS A 324 8.43 5.49 -12.42
CA LYS A 324 7.37 6.07 -13.23
C LYS A 324 6.10 6.23 -12.39
N PRO A 325 5.32 7.31 -12.60
CA PRO A 325 3.94 7.35 -12.12
C PRO A 325 3.19 6.10 -12.60
N ARG A 326 2.53 5.41 -11.69
CA ARG A 326 1.63 4.32 -12.06
C ARG A 326 0.32 4.90 -12.60
N SER A 327 -0.11 4.40 -13.76
CA SER A 327 -1.40 4.71 -14.38
C SER A 327 -2.56 4.07 -13.62
#